data_AF-A0A1F2PAQ1-F1
#
_entry.id   AF-A0A1F2PAQ1-F1
#
_cell.length_a   1.000
_cell.length_b   1.000
_cell.length_c   1.000
_cell.angle_alpha   90.00
_cell.angle_beta   90.00
_cell.angle_gamma   90.00
#
_symmetry.space_group_name_H-M   'P 1'
#
loop_
_entity.id
_entity.type
_entity.pdbx_description
1 polymer ?
#
loop_
_entity_poly.entity_id
_entity_poly.type
_entity_poly.pdbx_seq_one_letter_code
_entity_poly.pdbx_strand_id
1 'polypeptide(L)'
;MSDETGAKGDIAKVPIILEAASDVGSIDIVLKYDGQVLRAVAVEAGELGKNALIEANTAREGEVIIALADSSGINGDGAVATISFEVIGDVGSTSPLTLETVSVNNVELVEVITTTESGTFSVTEEGAPKSGDASTAIMAITAIIIALFVIKRR
;
A
#
# COMPACT_ATOMS: atom_id res chain seq x y z
N MET A 1 3.54 4.80 -0.92
CA MET A 1 2.24 4.13 -0.80
C MET A 1 1.19 5.18 -0.50
N SER A 2 -0.02 5.03 -1.03
CA SER A 2 -1.14 5.93 -0.80
C SER A 2 -2.08 5.37 0.27
N ASP A 3 -2.98 6.22 0.77
CA ASP A 3 -4.06 5.77 1.63
C ASP A 3 -5.08 4.95 0.84
N GLU A 4 -5.59 3.90 1.46
CA GLU A 4 -6.50 2.93 0.84
C GLU A 4 -7.69 2.63 1.74
N THR A 5 -8.77 2.13 1.14
CA THR A 5 -9.95 1.70 1.88
C THR A 5 -10.48 0.37 1.35
N GLY A 6 -11.17 -0.37 2.20
CA GLY A 6 -11.89 -1.56 1.77
C GLY A 6 -12.89 -2.03 2.82
N ALA A 7 -13.91 -2.72 2.35
CA ALA A 7 -14.96 -3.25 3.20
C ALA A 7 -14.48 -4.50 3.94
N LYS A 8 -14.96 -4.70 5.17
CA LYS A 8 -14.73 -5.94 5.90
C LYS A 8 -15.22 -7.14 5.09
N GLY A 9 -14.39 -8.17 4.96
CA GLY A 9 -14.67 -9.39 4.20
C GLY A 9 -14.27 -9.34 2.73
N ASP A 10 -13.95 -8.16 2.18
CA ASP A 10 -13.47 -8.04 0.80
C ASP A 10 -11.97 -8.37 0.67
N ILE A 11 -11.56 -8.63 -0.58
CA ILE A 11 -10.15 -8.58 -0.98
C ILE A 11 -9.84 -7.18 -1.52
N ALA A 12 -9.01 -6.43 -0.79
CA ALA A 12 -8.47 -5.16 -1.24
C ALA A 12 -7.15 -5.37 -1.99
N LYS A 13 -6.99 -4.72 -3.14
CA LYS A 13 -5.75 -4.73 -3.93
C LYS A 13 -5.00 -3.42 -3.69
N VAL A 14 -3.86 -3.50 -3.01
CA VAL A 14 -3.06 -2.35 -2.62
C VAL A 14 -1.78 -2.32 -3.46
N PRO A 15 -1.60 -1.32 -4.34
CA PRO A 15 -0.40 -1.22 -5.16
C PRO A 15 0.79 -0.63 -4.37
N ILE A 16 1.99 -1.12 -4.66
CA ILE A 16 3.24 -0.44 -4.35
C ILE A 16 3.65 0.31 -5.60
N ILE A 17 3.63 1.64 -5.51
CA ILE A 17 4.00 2.54 -6.61
C ILE A 17 5.49 2.83 -6.54
N LEU A 18 6.14 2.70 -7.69
CA LEU A 18 7.48 3.19 -7.95
C LEU A 18 7.37 4.40 -8.88
N GLU A 19 8.12 5.46 -8.56
CA GLU A 19 8.14 6.71 -9.32
C GLU A 19 9.57 7.02 -9.76
N ALA A 20 9.70 7.69 -10.89
CA ALA A 20 10.94 8.07 -11.53
C ALA A 20 11.95 6.91 -11.64
N ALA A 21 11.47 5.69 -11.88
CA ALA A 21 12.33 4.53 -12.04
C ALA A 21 13.21 4.72 -13.28
N SER A 22 14.51 4.48 -13.12
CA SER A 22 15.47 4.49 -14.21
C SER A 22 16.39 3.30 -14.03
N ASP A 23 16.30 2.34 -14.95
CA ASP A 23 17.17 1.19 -15.04
C ASP A 23 17.23 0.34 -13.74
N VAL A 24 16.11 0.23 -13.03
CA VAL A 24 16.03 -0.52 -11.77
C VAL A 24 16.11 -2.01 -12.07
N GLY A 25 17.14 -2.67 -11.54
CA GLY A 25 17.42 -4.09 -11.75
C GLY A 25 16.88 -5.00 -10.64
N SER A 26 16.86 -4.53 -9.39
CA SER A 26 16.28 -5.30 -8.28
C SER A 26 15.64 -4.41 -7.22
N ILE A 27 14.63 -4.95 -6.54
CA ILE A 27 13.92 -4.30 -5.44
C ILE A 27 13.65 -5.34 -4.34
N ASP A 28 14.08 -5.07 -3.12
CA ASP A 28 13.71 -5.84 -1.92
C ASP A 28 12.89 -4.96 -0.99
N ILE A 29 11.72 -5.45 -0.56
CA ILE A 29 10.75 -4.71 0.25
C ILE A 29 10.32 -5.54 1.45
N VAL A 30 10.28 -4.90 2.62
CA VAL A 30 9.52 -5.37 3.79
C VAL A 30 8.41 -4.38 4.09
N LEU A 31 7.17 -4.80 3.88
CA LEU A 31 5.97 -4.06 4.26
C LEU A 31 5.47 -4.53 5.62
N LYS A 32 5.17 -3.58 6.50
CA LYS A 32 4.48 -3.78 7.77
C LYS A 32 3.04 -3.31 7.71
N TYR A 33 2.17 -4.08 8.34
CA TYR A 33 0.75 -3.78 8.51
C TYR A 33 0.22 -4.35 9.84
N ASP A 34 -0.99 -3.94 10.25
CA ASP A 34 -1.67 -4.51 11.41
C ASP A 34 -2.38 -5.82 11.04
N GLY A 35 -1.84 -6.94 11.54
CA GLY A 35 -2.38 -8.28 11.34
C GLY A 35 -3.74 -8.55 11.99
N GLN A 36 -4.27 -7.63 12.81
CA GLN A 36 -5.64 -7.68 13.30
C GLN A 36 -6.65 -6.99 12.37
N VAL A 37 -6.16 -6.20 11.40
CA VAL A 37 -7.00 -5.44 10.45
C VAL A 37 -6.96 -6.04 9.05
N LEU A 38 -5.79 -6.51 8.62
CA LEU A 38 -5.57 -7.08 7.30
C LEU A 38 -4.93 -8.46 7.40
N ARG A 39 -5.09 -9.26 6.35
CA ARG A 39 -4.32 -10.50 6.10
C ARG A 39 -3.83 -10.51 4.67
N ALA A 40 -2.51 -10.49 4.46
CA ALA A 40 -1.94 -10.62 3.12
C ALA A 40 -2.17 -12.04 2.58
N VAL A 41 -2.77 -12.17 1.40
CA VAL A 41 -3.11 -13.47 0.81
C VAL A 41 -2.39 -13.73 -0.51
N ALA A 42 -1.98 -12.68 -1.23
CA ALA A 42 -1.21 -12.82 -2.47
C ALA A 42 -0.42 -11.55 -2.77
N VAL A 43 0.64 -11.70 -3.56
CA VAL A 43 1.38 -10.60 -4.19
C VAL A 43 1.55 -10.95 -5.66
N GLU A 44 1.25 -10.00 -6.53
CA GLU A 44 1.40 -10.12 -7.98
C GLU A 44 2.26 -8.97 -8.50
N ALA A 45 2.94 -9.18 -9.63
CA ALA A 45 3.63 -8.09 -10.32
C ALA A 45 2.61 -7.02 -10.77
N GLY A 46 2.94 -5.75 -10.57
CA GLY A 46 2.19 -4.64 -11.15
C GLY A 46 2.56 -4.44 -12.62
N GLU A 47 1.84 -3.58 -13.33
CA GLU A 47 2.07 -3.33 -14.77
C GLU A 47 3.50 -2.84 -15.06
N LEU A 48 4.08 -2.03 -14.17
CA LEU A 48 5.46 -1.55 -14.30
C LEU A 48 6.48 -2.69 -14.11
N GLY A 49 6.17 -3.64 -13.22
CA GLY A 49 7.00 -4.80 -12.89
C GLY A 49 6.64 -6.08 -13.67
N LYS A 50 5.79 -6.02 -14.69
CA LYS A 50 5.19 -7.21 -15.33
C LYS A 50 6.19 -8.19 -15.95
N ASN A 51 7.40 -7.73 -16.28
CA ASN A 51 8.47 -8.55 -16.84
C ASN A 51 9.48 -9.01 -15.78
N ALA A 52 9.38 -8.49 -14.56
CA ALA A 52 10.25 -8.86 -13.46
C ALA A 52 9.90 -10.25 -12.95
N LEU A 53 10.92 -10.99 -12.51
CA LEU A 53 10.72 -12.11 -11.61
C LEU A 53 10.30 -11.54 -10.25
N ILE A 54 9.20 -12.04 -9.68
CA ILE A 54 8.70 -11.64 -8.38
C ILE A 54 8.58 -12.87 -7.47
N GLU A 55 9.06 -12.73 -6.24
CA GLU A 55 8.86 -13.68 -5.15
C GLU A 55 8.35 -12.93 -3.93
N ALA A 56 7.43 -13.56 -3.19
CA ALA A 56 6.85 -12.94 -2.00
C ALA A 56 6.57 -13.95 -0.90
N ASN A 57 6.67 -13.48 0.34
CA ASN A 57 6.33 -14.24 1.53
C ASN A 57 5.29 -13.47 2.35
N THR A 58 4.11 -14.08 2.50
CA THR A 58 2.96 -13.58 3.28
C THR A 58 2.67 -14.47 4.51
N ALA A 59 3.56 -15.39 4.85
CA ALA A 59 3.30 -16.41 5.88
C ALA A 59 3.25 -15.84 7.30
N ARG A 60 3.84 -14.67 7.53
CA ARG A 60 3.88 -14.00 8.83
C ARG A 60 2.84 -12.89 8.88
N GLU A 61 1.95 -12.95 9.87
CA GLU A 61 0.98 -11.89 10.11
C GLU A 61 1.67 -10.55 10.37
N GLY A 62 1.13 -9.48 9.77
CA GLY A 62 1.64 -8.11 9.90
C GLY A 62 2.90 -7.82 9.07
N GLU A 63 3.34 -8.74 8.21
CA GLU A 63 4.54 -8.59 7.39
C GLU A 63 4.34 -9.18 5.99
N VAL A 64 4.77 -8.45 4.96
CA VAL A 64 4.96 -8.98 3.61
C VAL A 64 6.39 -8.71 3.18
N ILE A 65 7.10 -9.75 2.76
CA ILE A 65 8.44 -9.63 2.18
C ILE A 65 8.30 -9.85 0.67
N ILE A 66 8.85 -8.95 -0.13
CA ILE A 66 8.75 -8.98 -1.60
C ILE A 66 10.15 -8.77 -2.17
N ALA A 67 10.53 -9.60 -3.13
CA ALA A 67 11.73 -9.42 -3.94
C ALA A 67 11.34 -9.38 -5.42
N LEU A 68 11.87 -8.41 -6.16
CA LEU A 68 11.74 -8.28 -7.60
C LEU A 68 13.11 -8.21 -8.27
N ALA A 69 13.24 -8.80 -9.45
CA ALA A 69 14.41 -8.68 -10.30
C ALA A 69 14.03 -8.60 -11.79
N ASP A 70 14.60 -7.63 -12.50
CA ASP A 70 14.48 -7.48 -13.96
C ASP A 70 15.84 -7.10 -14.57
N SER A 71 16.43 -8.03 -15.34
CA SER A 71 17.71 -7.79 -15.99
C SER A 71 17.67 -6.76 -17.12
N SER A 72 16.47 -6.38 -17.58
CA SER A 72 16.27 -5.39 -18.64
C SER A 72 16.06 -3.97 -18.11
N GLY A 73 15.92 -3.82 -16.79
CA GLY A 73 15.67 -2.55 -16.12
C GLY A 73 14.20 -2.13 -16.12
N ILE A 74 13.69 -1.77 -14.95
CA ILE A 74 12.37 -1.18 -14.75
C ILE A 74 12.48 0.35 -14.87
N ASN A 75 11.59 0.96 -15.66
CA ASN A 75 11.65 2.38 -16.03
C ASN A 75 10.27 3.04 -15.99
N GLY A 76 10.21 4.29 -15.53
CA GLY A 76 8.99 5.11 -15.48
C GLY A 76 8.26 5.07 -14.13
N ASP A 77 6.96 5.37 -14.17
CA ASP A 77 6.08 5.47 -13.00
C ASP A 77 5.00 4.39 -13.04
N GLY A 78 4.65 3.81 -11.89
CA GLY A 78 3.50 2.92 -11.77
C GLY A 78 3.64 1.84 -10.70
N ALA A 79 2.63 0.96 -10.66
CA ALA A 79 2.62 -0.17 -9.74
C ALA A 79 3.69 -1.20 -10.14
N VAL A 80 4.65 -1.45 -9.23
CA VAL A 80 5.68 -2.48 -9.41
C VAL A 80 5.24 -3.83 -8.84
N ALA A 81 4.44 -3.80 -7.77
CA ALA A 81 3.78 -4.96 -7.19
C ALA A 81 2.40 -4.56 -6.66
N THR A 82 1.47 -5.51 -6.60
CA THR A 82 0.15 -5.33 -5.99
C THR A 82 -0.08 -6.42 -4.96
N ILE A 83 -0.40 -6.03 -3.74
CA ILE A 83 -0.68 -6.96 -2.65
C ILE A 83 -2.20 -7.10 -2.52
N SER A 84 -2.66 -8.34 -2.47
CA SER A 84 -4.05 -8.65 -2.13
C SER A 84 -4.15 -8.89 -0.63
N PHE A 85 -4.92 -8.04 0.04
CA PHE A 85 -5.25 -8.17 1.46
C PHE A 85 -6.70 -8.59 1.62
N GLU A 86 -6.94 -9.61 2.43
CA GLU A 86 -8.25 -9.83 3.01
C GLU A 86 -8.46 -8.86 4.18
N VAL A 87 -9.58 -8.15 4.17
CA VAL A 87 -9.93 -7.16 5.19
C VAL A 87 -10.69 -7.86 6.32
N ILE A 88 -10.03 -8.03 7.47
CA ILE A 88 -10.55 -8.80 8.61
C ILE A 88 -10.95 -7.91 9.80
N GLY A 89 -10.45 -6.68 9.84
CA GLY A 89 -10.74 -5.71 10.89
C GLY A 89 -12.19 -5.25 10.92
N ASP A 90 -12.61 -4.68 12.05
CA ASP A 90 -13.92 -4.07 12.18
C ASP A 90 -13.99 -2.70 11.48
N VAL A 91 -15.18 -2.28 11.08
CA VAL A 91 -15.40 -0.96 10.46
C VAL A 91 -14.87 0.16 11.36
N GLY A 92 -14.13 1.09 10.76
CA GLY A 92 -13.47 2.19 11.47
C GLY A 92 -12.11 1.83 12.07
N SER A 93 -11.69 0.56 12.02
CA SER A 93 -10.29 0.21 12.29
C SER A 93 -9.38 0.66 11.15
N THR A 94 -8.11 0.88 11.48
CA THR A 94 -7.08 1.31 10.52
C THR A 94 -5.81 0.49 10.68
N SER A 95 -5.08 0.32 9.58
CA SER A 95 -3.75 -0.29 9.57
C SER A 95 -2.77 0.67 8.90
N PRO A 96 -1.63 1.03 9.53
CA PRO A 96 -0.55 1.64 8.79
C PRO A 96 -0.04 0.66 7.72
N LEU A 97 0.41 1.19 6.59
CA LEU A 97 1.08 0.47 5.51
C LEU A 97 2.47 1.07 5.36
N THR A 98 3.45 0.47 6.03
CA THR A 98 4.79 1.06 6.18
C THR A 98 5.85 0.20 5.51
N LEU A 99 6.61 0.80 4.61
CA LEU A 99 7.79 0.19 4.00
C LEU A 99 8.97 0.36 4.98
N GLU A 100 9.30 -0.68 5.73
CA GLU A 100 10.36 -0.63 6.77
C GLU A 100 11.76 -0.87 6.17
N THR A 101 11.84 -1.77 5.19
CA THR A 101 13.07 -2.01 4.43
C THR A 101 12.75 -1.87 2.96
N VAL A 102 13.53 -1.04 2.28
CA VAL A 102 13.52 -0.91 0.82
C VAL A 102 14.97 -0.83 0.37
N SER A 103 15.39 -1.81 -0.44
CA SER A 103 16.66 -1.76 -1.15
C SER A 103 16.38 -1.80 -2.64
N VAL A 104 16.99 -0.88 -3.38
CA VAL A 104 16.85 -0.77 -4.83
C VAL A 104 18.23 -0.74 -5.44
N ASN A 105 18.47 -1.58 -6.44
CA ASN A 105 19.71 -1.54 -7.23
C ASN A 105 19.36 -1.40 -8.70
N ASN A 106 20.21 -0.70 -9.45
CA ASN A 106 20.10 -0.68 -10.91
C ASN A 106 20.59 -2.01 -11.52
N VAL A 107 20.49 -2.17 -12.84
CA VAL A 107 20.96 -3.39 -13.54
C VAL A 107 22.47 -3.61 -13.42
N GLU A 108 23.24 -2.59 -13.05
CA GLU A 108 24.68 -2.68 -12.77
C GLU A 108 24.99 -3.06 -11.31
N LEU A 109 23.96 -3.39 -10.52
CA LEU A 109 24.05 -3.73 -9.09
C LEU A 109 24.54 -2.57 -8.21
N VAL A 110 24.36 -1.34 -8.68
CA VAL A 110 24.63 -0.12 -7.91
C VAL A 110 23.36 0.28 -7.18
N GLU A 111 23.49 0.52 -5.87
CA GLU A 111 22.39 0.99 -5.03
C GLU A 111 21.84 2.33 -5.54
N VAL A 112 20.51 2.39 -5.67
CA VAL A 112 19.76 3.59 -6.00
C VAL A 112 19.18 4.13 -4.70
N ILE A 113 19.57 5.36 -4.33
CA ILE A 113 19.02 6.01 -3.14
C ILE A 113 17.55 6.38 -3.40
N THR A 114 16.66 5.78 -2.62
CA THR A 114 15.21 5.99 -2.72
C THR A 114 14.64 6.53 -1.42
N THR A 115 13.56 7.30 -1.53
CA THR A 115 12.70 7.66 -0.41
C THR A 115 11.43 6.84 -0.45
N THR A 116 10.82 6.62 0.71
CA THR A 116 9.58 5.85 0.84
C THR A 116 8.47 6.70 1.41
N GLU A 117 7.26 6.52 0.89
CA GLU A 117 6.04 7.07 1.48
C GLU A 117 5.19 5.92 2.03
N SER A 118 4.69 6.10 3.26
CA SER A 118 3.75 5.18 3.89
C SER A 118 2.31 5.62 3.63
N GLY A 119 1.40 4.65 3.61
CA GLY A 119 -0.04 4.90 3.55
C GLY A 119 -0.75 4.39 4.79
N THR A 120 -2.07 4.59 4.83
CA THR A 120 -2.96 4.01 5.82
C THR A 120 -4.10 3.28 5.13
N PHE A 121 -4.41 2.07 5.57
CA PHE A 121 -5.62 1.37 5.19
C PHE A 121 -6.74 1.65 6.20
N SER A 122 -7.94 1.98 5.73
CA SER A 122 -9.14 2.16 6.58
C SER A 122 -10.26 1.20 6.21
N VAL A 123 -10.81 0.50 7.22
CA VAL A 123 -11.93 -0.42 7.01
C VAL A 123 -13.25 0.35 6.94
N THR A 124 -13.98 0.12 5.86
CA THR A 124 -15.29 0.75 5.58
C THR A 124 -16.43 -0.26 5.64
N GLU A 125 -17.66 0.23 5.62
CA GLU A 125 -18.86 -0.60 5.48
C GLU A 125 -18.91 -1.25 4.09
N GLU A 126 -19.55 -2.42 4.00
CA GLU A 126 -19.82 -3.10 2.73
C GLU A 126 -20.68 -2.20 1.82
N GLY A 127 -20.21 -1.97 0.59
CA GLY A 127 -20.89 -1.11 -0.39
C GLY A 127 -20.49 0.37 -0.38
N ALA A 128 -19.46 0.78 0.37
CA ALA A 128 -18.83 2.09 0.16
C ALA A 128 -18.24 2.19 -1.27
N PRO A 129 -18.39 3.33 -1.97
CA PRO A 129 -17.89 3.48 -3.33
C PRO A 129 -16.37 3.28 -3.37
N LYS A 130 -15.91 2.31 -4.16
CA LYS A 130 -14.49 2.03 -4.40
C LYS A 130 -13.89 3.25 -5.11
N SER A 131 -12.87 3.87 -4.53
CA SER A 131 -12.25 5.13 -4.96
C SER A 131 -11.51 5.09 -6.31
N GLY A 132 -11.82 4.11 -7.19
CA GLY A 132 -11.16 3.91 -8.49
C GLY A 132 -11.97 4.32 -9.72
N ASP A 133 -13.27 4.61 -9.61
CA ASP A 133 -14.08 5.07 -10.76
C ASP A 133 -14.28 6.59 -10.72
N ALA A 134 -13.58 7.29 -11.62
CA ALA A 134 -13.71 8.72 -11.81
C ALA A 134 -15.11 9.12 -12.32
N SER A 135 -16.03 9.46 -11.41
CA SER A 135 -17.10 10.45 -11.67
C SER A 135 -17.87 10.82 -10.40
N THR A 136 -17.66 12.06 -9.94
CA THR A 136 -18.49 12.90 -9.05
C THR A 136 -19.49 12.23 -8.09
N ALA A 137 -19.23 12.30 -6.78
CA ALA A 137 -20.26 12.52 -5.75
C ALA A 137 -19.65 12.92 -4.38
N ILE A 138 -19.84 14.20 -4.02
CA ILE A 138 -19.98 14.78 -2.67
C ILE A 138 -19.22 14.08 -1.53
N MET A 139 -18.13 14.70 -1.05
CA MET A 139 -17.56 14.35 0.25
C MET A 139 -18.56 14.65 1.38
N ALA A 140 -19.08 13.59 2.01
CA ALA A 140 -19.66 13.67 3.34
C ALA A 140 -18.52 13.72 4.37
N ILE A 141 -18.04 14.93 4.68
CA ILE A 141 -17.18 15.13 5.85
C ILE A 141 -18.11 15.28 7.06
N THR A 142 -18.25 14.23 7.87
CA THR A 142 -18.71 14.34 9.27
C THR A 142 -17.64 13.73 10.16
N ALA A 143 -16.69 14.53 10.64
CA ALA A 143 -16.78 15.31 11.88
C ALA A 143 -16.62 14.45 13.14
N ILE A 144 -15.37 14.18 13.53
CA ILE A 144 -14.98 13.95 14.93
C ILE A 144 -13.63 14.65 15.13
N ILE A 145 -13.48 15.31 16.29
CA ILE A 145 -12.37 16.17 16.75
C ILE A 145 -12.60 17.65 16.43
N ILE A 146 -13.29 18.35 17.33
CA ILE A 146 -12.71 19.42 18.17
C ILE A 146 -13.57 19.47 19.45
N ALA A 147 -13.14 18.73 20.46
CA ALA A 147 -13.36 19.12 21.84
C ALA A 147 -12.12 19.91 22.24
N LEU A 148 -12.25 21.23 22.44
CA LEU A 148 -11.54 22.07 23.41
C LEU A 148 -11.77 23.56 23.07
N PHE A 149 -12.10 24.34 24.10
CA PHE A 149 -12.42 25.79 24.11
C PHE A 149 -13.80 26.12 23.53
N VAL A 150 -14.83 26.47 24.31
CA VAL A 150 -14.84 27.54 25.31
C VAL A 150 -15.84 27.19 26.44
N ILE A 151 -15.31 26.90 27.63
CA ILE A 151 -15.98 27.17 28.90
C ILE A 151 -15.43 28.51 29.41
N LYS A 152 -16.32 29.29 30.03
CA LYS A 152 -16.17 30.61 30.71
C LYS A 152 -16.22 31.83 29.76
N ARG A 153 -17.07 32.84 30.02
CA ARG A 153 -17.52 33.40 31.31
C ARG A 153 -19.00 33.78 31.31
N ARG A 154 -19.51 33.84 32.55
CA ARG A 154 -20.80 34.39 33.01
C ARG A 154 -21.18 35.71 32.36
#